data_AF-A0A438CE02-F1
#
_entry.id   AF-A0A438CE02-F1
#
_cell.length_a   1.000
_cell.length_b   1.000
_cell.length_c   1.000
_cell.angle_alpha   90.00
_cell.angle_beta   90.00
_cell.angle_gamma   90.00
#
_symmetry.space_group_name_H-M   'P 1'
#
loop_
_entity.id
_entity.type
_entity.pdbx_description
1 polymer ?
#
loop_
_entity_poly.entity_id
_entity_poly.type
_entity_poly.pdbx_seq_one_letter_code
_entity_poly.pdbx_strand_id
1 'polypeptide(L)'
;MKLRPYHAYLELLVGRFDDMRYTHLPRAQNQFVNALAILASMIDSPIDATVHPLLIKSRYVPAYCCLIDDTELDDGFPWYHDIYHFLRLDVYPEAATAKDKRALR
;
A
#
# COMPACT_ATOMS: atom_id res chain seq x y z
N MET A 1 -34.86 4.21 -3.74
CA MET A 1 -33.45 4.60 -3.53
C MET A 1 -32.97 3.96 -2.22
N LYS A 2 -32.18 2.88 -2.29
CA LYS A 2 -31.81 2.00 -1.15
C LYS A 2 -30.84 2.64 -0.13
N LEU A 3 -30.54 3.94 -0.26
CA LEU A 3 -29.51 4.64 0.50
C LEU A 3 -30.01 5.35 1.76
N ARG A 4 -31.33 5.54 1.91
CA ARG A 4 -31.93 6.20 3.10
C ARG A 4 -31.51 5.59 4.45
N PRO A 5 -31.45 4.25 4.64
CA PRO A 5 -31.04 3.69 5.93
C PRO A 5 -29.58 3.98 6.28
N TYR A 6 -28.71 4.21 5.29
CA TYR A 6 -27.30 4.54 5.53
C TYR A 6 -27.12 5.99 5.99
N HIS A 7 -28.07 6.88 5.68
CA HIS A 7 -27.97 8.30 6.02
C HIS A 7 -27.97 8.51 7.54
N ALA A 8 -28.92 7.89 8.26
CA ALA A 8 -29.00 7.99 9.72
C ALA A 8 -27.75 7.42 10.41
N TYR A 9 -27.17 6.36 9.86
CA TYR A 9 -25.93 5.79 10.38
C TYR A 9 -24.72 6.71 10.15
N LEU A 10 -24.65 7.35 8.97
CA LEU A 10 -23.62 8.33 8.67
C LEU A 10 -23.70 9.53 9.62
N GLU A 11 -24.90 10.04 9.92
CA GLU A 11 -25.08 11.14 10.89
C GLU A 11 -24.54 10.78 12.28
N LEU A 12 -24.80 9.55 12.75
CA LEU A 12 -24.28 9.06 14.03
C LEU A 12 -22.74 8.96 14.02
N LEU A 13 -22.16 8.53 12.90
CA LEU A 13 -20.70 8.47 12.74
C LEU A 13 -20.07 9.85 12.71
N VAL A 14 -20.67 10.81 12.01
CA VAL A 14 -20.18 12.19 11.93
C VAL A 14 -20.07 12.81 13.31
N GLY A 15 -21.05 12.56 14.19
CA GLY A 15 -21.03 13.03 15.58
C GLY A 15 -19.91 12.47 16.45
N ARG A 16 -19.12 11.50 15.96
CA ARG A 16 -17.93 10.97 16.66
C ARG A 16 -16.64 11.73 16.35
N PHE A 17 -16.66 12.63 15.37
CA PHE A 17 -15.50 13.41 14.96
C PHE A 17 -15.68 14.87 15.37
N ASP A 18 -14.63 15.48 15.93
CA ASP A 18 -14.65 16.90 16.34
C ASP A 18 -14.73 17.87 15.15
N ASP A 19 -14.13 17.49 14.01
CA ASP A 19 -14.22 18.20 12.74
C ASP A 19 -14.21 17.19 11.57
N MET A 20 -15.05 17.43 10.56
CA MET A 20 -15.15 16.58 9.38
C MET A 20 -15.45 17.42 8.14
N ARG A 21 -14.68 17.19 7.07
CA ARG A 21 -14.87 17.86 5.77
C ARG A 21 -15.06 16.83 4.67
N TYR A 22 -16.03 17.09 3.80
CA TYR A 22 -16.28 16.28 2.61
C TYR A 22 -15.60 16.90 1.40
N THR A 23 -14.74 16.12 0.75
CA THR A 23 -14.07 16.51 -0.49
C THR A 23 -14.37 15.49 -1.58
N HIS A 24 -14.82 15.96 -2.74
CA HIS A 24 -14.99 15.10 -3.90
C HIS A 24 -13.64 14.89 -4.60
N LEU A 25 -13.19 13.63 -4.68
CA LEU A 25 -11.97 13.25 -5.38
C LEU A 25 -12.30 12.48 -6.67
N PRO A 26 -11.68 12.83 -7.81
CA PRO A 26 -11.76 12.03 -9.02
C PRO A 26 -11.27 10.59 -8.78
N ARG A 27 -11.85 9.61 -9.50
CA ARG A 27 -11.50 8.19 -9.36
C ARG A 27 -9.99 7.92 -9.48
N ALA A 28 -9.31 8.63 -10.39
CA ALA A 28 -7.87 8.51 -10.60
C ALA A 28 -7.02 8.88 -9.37
N GLN A 29 -7.57 9.66 -8.44
CA GLN A 29 -6.92 10.04 -7.18
C GLN A 29 -7.40 9.18 -5.99
N ASN A 30 -8.43 8.36 -6.18
CA ASN A 30 -9.01 7.49 -5.16
C ASN A 30 -8.73 5.99 -5.43
N GLN A 31 -7.55 5.70 -6.00
CA GLN A 31 -7.18 4.36 -6.46
C GLN A 31 -7.17 3.34 -5.31
N PHE A 32 -6.77 3.77 -4.11
CA PHE A 32 -6.74 2.92 -2.92
C PHE A 32 -8.12 2.35 -2.56
N VAL A 33 -9.15 3.21 -2.48
CA VAL A 33 -10.53 2.77 -2.21
C VAL A 33 -11.06 1.89 -3.34
N ASN A 34 -10.73 2.20 -4.59
CA ASN A 34 -11.11 1.38 -5.72
C ASN A 34 -10.49 -0.04 -5.66
N ALA A 35 -9.21 -0.15 -5.26
CA ALA A 35 -8.57 -1.44 -5.05
C ALA A 35 -9.23 -2.24 -3.92
N LEU A 36 -9.56 -1.60 -2.80
CA LEU A 36 -10.28 -2.25 -1.70
C LEU A 36 -11.67 -2.74 -2.12
N ALA A 37 -12.42 -1.95 -2.89
CA ALA A 37 -13.72 -2.36 -3.39
C ALA A 37 -13.61 -3.59 -4.33
N ILE A 38 -12.58 -3.63 -5.18
CA ILE A 38 -12.31 -4.79 -6.04
C ILE A 38 -12.00 -6.02 -5.18
N LEU A 39 -11.07 -5.91 -4.23
CA LEU A 39 -10.72 -7.01 -3.34
C LEU A 39 -11.93 -7.53 -2.56
N ALA A 40 -12.74 -6.63 -2.01
CA ALA A 40 -13.98 -7.00 -1.31
C ALA A 40 -14.97 -7.72 -2.22
N SER A 41 -15.05 -7.34 -3.50
CA SER A 41 -15.93 -8.02 -4.47
C SER A 41 -15.44 -9.40 -4.90
N MET A 42 -14.14 -9.69 -4.74
CA MET A 42 -13.56 -10.99 -5.05
C MET A 42 -13.69 -11.98 -3.89
N ILE A 43 -14.00 -11.50 -2.69
CA ILE A 43 -14.10 -12.34 -1.49
C ILE A 43 -15.56 -12.73 -1.30
N ASP A 44 -15.86 -14.01 -1.46
CA ASP A 44 -17.11 -14.60 -0.98
C ASP A 44 -16.97 -14.82 0.53
N SER A 45 -17.48 -13.88 1.33
CA SER A 45 -17.42 -14.01 2.80
C SER A 45 -18.51 -14.95 3.29
N PRO A 46 -18.19 -16.13 3.87
CA PRO A 46 -19.19 -16.95 4.54
C PRO A 46 -19.76 -16.20 5.76
N ILE A 47 -21.01 -16.52 6.12
CA ILE A 47 -21.79 -15.82 7.14
C ILE A 47 -21.10 -15.84 8.53
N ASP A 48 -20.28 -16.87 8.79
CA ASP A 48 -19.56 -17.06 10.06
C ASP A 48 -18.07 -16.68 9.99
N ALA A 49 -17.64 -15.97 8.93
CA ALA A 49 -16.25 -15.54 8.83
C ALA A 49 -15.90 -14.47 9.88
N THR A 50 -14.88 -14.73 10.69
CA THR A 50 -14.30 -13.72 11.57
C THR A 50 -13.66 -12.60 10.73
N VAL A 51 -14.36 -11.47 10.61
CA VAL A 51 -13.85 -10.29 9.92
C VAL A 51 -12.71 -9.68 10.74
N HIS A 52 -11.49 -9.79 10.23
CA HIS A 52 -10.33 -9.16 10.83
C HIS A 52 -10.21 -7.72 10.31
N PRO A 53 -10.08 -6.71 11.19
CA PRO A 53 -9.92 -5.33 10.75
C PRO A 53 -8.59 -5.16 10.01
N LEU A 54 -8.65 -4.49 8.85
CA LEU A 54 -7.46 -4.10 8.10
C LEU A 54 -6.87 -2.83 8.70
N LEU A 55 -5.58 -2.90 9.07
CA LEU A 55 -4.85 -1.75 9.59
C LEU A 55 -4.21 -0.97 8.44
N ILE A 56 -4.61 0.29 8.27
CA ILE A 56 -4.07 1.17 7.24
C ILE A 56 -3.11 2.15 7.92
N LYS A 57 -1.85 2.15 7.48
CA LYS A 57 -0.83 3.11 7.91
C LYS A 57 -0.39 3.93 6.70
N SER A 58 -0.38 5.25 6.84
CA SER A 58 0.27 6.13 5.88
C SER A 58 1.77 6.19 6.22
N ARG A 59 2.62 6.09 5.20
CA ARG A 59 4.06 6.29 5.31
C ARG A 59 4.45 7.40 4.34
N TYR A 60 5.34 8.28 4.76
CA TYR A 60 5.85 9.38 3.92
C TYR A 60 6.87 8.90 2.88
N VAL A 61 7.40 7.70 3.08
CA VAL A 61 8.41 7.08 2.23
C VAL A 61 7.71 6.13 1.25
N PRO A 62 8.17 6.05 -0.01
CA PRO A 62 7.60 5.10 -0.97
C PRO A 62 7.51 3.66 -0.46
N ALA A 63 6.51 2.92 -0.93
CA ALA A 63 6.24 1.55 -0.50
C ALA A 63 7.46 0.61 -0.67
N TYR A 64 8.25 0.80 -1.74
CA TYR A 64 9.45 0.00 -1.96
C TYR A 64 10.51 0.21 -0.87
N CYS A 65 10.66 1.42 -0.33
CA CYS A 65 11.60 1.69 0.78
C CYS A 65 11.17 1.05 2.08
N CYS A 66 9.86 0.94 2.30
CA CYS A 66 9.28 0.42 3.53
C CYS A 66 9.49 -1.08 3.67
N LEU A 67 9.51 -1.81 2.55
CA LEU A 67 9.89 -3.22 2.52
C LEU A 67 11.36 -3.42 2.87
N ILE A 68 12.22 -2.41 2.64
CA ILE A 68 13.66 -2.53 2.90
C ILE A 68 13.97 -2.57 4.39
N ASP A 69 13.34 -1.70 5.18
CA ASP A 69 13.64 -1.61 6.61
C ASP A 69 12.97 -2.74 7.43
N ASP A 70 11.87 -3.32 6.93
CA ASP A 70 11.08 -4.35 7.62
C ASP A 70 11.51 -5.79 7.29
N THR A 71 12.42 -6.02 6.32
CA THR A 71 12.92 -7.35 5.98
C THR A 71 14.26 -7.60 6.68
N GLU A 72 14.35 -8.62 7.54
CA GLU A 72 15.67 -9.13 7.94
C GLU A 72 16.39 -9.58 6.67
N LEU A 73 17.48 -8.88 6.34
CA LEU A 73 18.32 -9.07 5.14
C LEU A 73 19.12 -10.40 5.17
N ASP A 74 18.61 -11.41 5.86
CA ASP A 74 19.14 -12.77 5.89
C ASP A 74 18.18 -13.73 5.16
N ASP A 75 17.57 -13.27 4.06
CA ASP A 75 16.76 -14.11 3.20
C ASP A 75 17.60 -14.99 2.26
N GLY A 76 18.94 -14.91 2.37
CA GLY A 76 19.87 -15.69 1.56
C GLY A 76 19.85 -15.34 0.08
N PHE A 77 19.28 -14.18 -0.31
CA PHE A 77 19.20 -13.73 -1.70
C PHE A 77 20.15 -12.54 -1.98
N PRO A 78 21.37 -12.80 -2.50
CA PRO A 78 22.40 -11.77 -2.72
C PRO A 78 21.97 -10.63 -3.66
N TRP A 79 21.05 -10.93 -4.60
CA TRP A 79 20.60 -9.98 -5.61
C TRP A 79 19.88 -8.77 -5.01
N TYR A 80 19.22 -8.94 -3.87
CA TYR A 80 18.51 -7.87 -3.20
C TYR A 80 19.49 -6.83 -2.63
N HIS A 81 20.54 -7.33 -1.95
CA HIS A 81 21.62 -6.51 -1.41
C HIS A 81 22.30 -5.71 -2.52
N ASP A 82 22.58 -6.36 -3.65
CA ASP A 82 23.19 -5.75 -4.83
C ASP A 82 22.36 -4.58 -5.42
N ILE A 83 21.05 -4.76 -5.56
CA ILE A 83 20.14 -3.70 -6.05
C ILE A 83 20.03 -2.56 -5.03
N TYR A 84 19.97 -2.90 -3.75
CA TYR A 84 19.89 -1.92 -2.68
C TYR A 84 21.12 -1.01 -2.62
N HIS A 85 22.32 -1.59 -2.65
CA HIS A 85 23.57 -0.83 -2.67
C HIS A 85 23.69 0.07 -3.89
N PHE A 86 23.25 -0.41 -5.06
CA PHE A 86 23.19 0.41 -6.26
C PHE A 86 22.24 1.60 -6.09
N LEU A 87 20.99 1.38 -5.65
CA LEU A 87 20.01 2.46 -5.49
C LEU A 87 20.38 3.48 -4.40
N ARG A 88 21.05 3.04 -3.32
CA ARG A 88 21.34 3.89 -2.15
C ARG A 88 22.70 4.57 -2.22
N LEU A 89 23.72 3.89 -2.73
CA LEU A 89 25.12 4.33 -2.72
C LEU A 89 25.68 4.58 -4.12
N ASP A 90 24.93 4.29 -5.19
CA ASP A 90 25.39 4.30 -6.59
C ASP A 90 26.59 3.35 -6.81
N VAL A 91 26.67 2.30 -5.99
CA VAL A 91 27.74 1.30 -6.03
C VAL A 91 27.25 0.04 -6.72
N TYR A 92 27.93 -0.36 -7.78
CA TYR A 92 27.64 -1.60 -8.49
C TYR A 92 28.21 -2.82 -7.74
N PRO A 93 27.58 -4.00 -7.86
CA PRO A 93 28.13 -5.26 -7.37
C PRO A 93 29.50 -5.55 -7.99
N GLU A 94 30.40 -6.20 -7.24
CA GLU A 94 31.75 -6.55 -7.74
C GLU A 94 31.71 -7.44 -8.99
N ALA A 95 30.68 -8.28 -9.11
CA ALA A 95 30.47 -9.16 -10.27
C ALA A 95 29.89 -8.43 -11.50
N ALA A 96 29.48 -7.16 -11.38
CA ALA A 96 28.81 -6.44 -12.47
C ALA A 96 29.77 -6.11 -13.62
N THR A 97 29.44 -6.57 -14.82
CA THR A 97 30.27 -6.31 -16.01
C THR A 97 30.06 -4.90 -16.54
N ALA A 98 30.99 -4.42 -17.38
CA ALA A 98 30.86 -3.12 -18.05
C ALA A 98 29.58 -3.02 -18.91
N LYS A 99 29.07 -4.16 -19.41
CA LYS A 99 27.81 -4.22 -20.15
C LYS A 99 26.61 -4.00 -19.23
N ASP A 100 26.60 -4.62 -18.06
CA ASP A 100 25.52 -4.51 -17.07
C ASP A 100 25.41 -3.07 -16.54
N LYS A 101 26.55 -2.45 -16.24
CA LYS A 101 26.62 -1.04 -15.82
C LYS A 101 26.05 -0.09 -16.85
N ARG A 102 26.22 -0.39 -18.15
CA ARG A 102 25.67 0.41 -19.25
C ARG A 102 24.16 0.20 -19.45
N ALA A 103 23.64 -0.96 -19.07
CA ALA A 103 22.21 -1.26 -19.16
C ALA A 103 21.39 -0.62 -18.03
N LEU A 104 22.03 -0.35 -16.88
CA LEU A 104 21.41 0.26 -15.70
C LEU A 104 21.54 1.80 -15.65
N ARG A 105 22.16 2.42 -16.66
CA ARG A 105 22.37 3.87 -16.78
C ARG A 105 21.28 4.51 -17.64
#